data_AF-A0A8C4RK09-F1
#
_entry.id   AF-A0A8C4RK09-F1
#
_cell.length_a   1.000
_cell.length_b   1.000
_cell.length_c   1.000
_cell.angle_alpha   90.00
_cell.angle_beta   90.00
_cell.angle_gamma   90.00
#
_symmetry.space_group_name_H-M   'P 1'
#
loop_
_entity.id
_entity.type
_entity.pdbx_description
1 polymer ?
#
loop_
_entity_poly.entity_id
_entity_poly.type
_entity_poly.pdbx_seq_one_letter_code
_entity_poly.pdbx_strand_id
1 'polypeptide(L)'
;MTSLALMIWMAVLLTHGKSAEIVLTQSPSVQSVSLGQRVSINCKASSSVSEDVNWYLQKPGQAPQLLICNRYGDTPSRFTGSGSGTSYHLTISGVQPEDAGHYYCHEYRNYPFTQ
;
A
#
# COMPACT_ATOMS: atom_id res chain seq x y z
N MET A 1 36.28 -9.98 -36.01
CA MET A 1 34.89 -10.01 -36.54
C MET A 1 34.01 -10.62 -35.47
N THR A 2 33.50 -9.81 -34.55
CA THR A 2 32.57 -10.28 -33.51
C THR A 2 31.29 -10.73 -34.19
N SER A 3 30.95 -12.03 -34.07
CA SER A 3 29.78 -12.61 -34.72
C SER A 3 28.51 -11.86 -34.30
N LEU A 4 27.71 -11.42 -35.28
CA LEU A 4 26.40 -10.81 -35.04
C LEU A 4 25.51 -11.74 -34.19
N ALA A 5 25.69 -13.07 -34.29
CA ALA A 5 25.00 -14.04 -33.46
C ALA A 5 25.36 -13.92 -31.96
N LEU A 6 26.63 -13.67 -31.62
CA LEU A 6 27.07 -13.45 -30.23
C LEU A 6 26.49 -12.15 -29.65
N MET A 7 26.42 -11.08 -30.45
CA MET A 7 25.81 -9.80 -30.06
C MET A 7 24.30 -9.95 -29.85
N ILE A 8 23.59 -10.69 -30.71
CA ILE A 8 22.16 -10.98 -30.57
C ILE A 8 21.90 -11.82 -29.31
N TRP A 9 22.73 -12.83 -29.02
CA TRP A 9 22.58 -13.69 -27.84
C TRP A 9 22.79 -12.92 -26.53
N MET A 10 23.78 -12.01 -26.49
CA MET A 10 23.99 -11.09 -25.37
C MET A 10 22.83 -10.09 -25.20
N ALA A 11 22.26 -9.60 -26.30
CA ALA A 11 21.10 -8.71 -26.25
C ALA A 11 19.84 -9.42 -25.71
N VAL A 12 19.65 -10.70 -26.03
CA VAL A 12 18.55 -11.53 -25.51
C VAL A 12 18.71 -11.85 -24.01
N LEU A 13 19.95 -11.92 -23.50
CA LEU A 13 20.22 -12.05 -22.06
C LEU A 13 19.86 -10.77 -21.27
N LEU A 14 19.88 -9.60 -21.93
CA LEU A 14 19.65 -8.28 -21.32
C LEU A 14 18.17 -7.86 -21.27
N THR A 15 17.24 -8.61 -21.88
CA THR A 15 15.80 -8.24 -21.91
C THR A 15 14.99 -8.81 -20.75
N HIS A 16 15.62 -9.27 -19.67
CA HIS A 16 14.91 -9.50 -18.42
C HIS A 16 14.58 -8.14 -17.80
N GLY A 17 13.46 -7.55 -18.23
CA GLY A 17 12.87 -6.40 -17.57
C GLY A 17 12.68 -6.74 -16.09
N LYS A 18 13.55 -6.21 -15.23
CA LYS A 18 13.35 -6.26 -13.79
C LYS A 18 12.11 -5.43 -13.51
N SER A 19 11.03 -6.07 -13.10
CA SER A 19 9.87 -5.37 -12.52
C SER A 19 10.40 -4.56 -11.33
N ALA A 20 10.28 -3.24 -11.37
CA ALA A 20 10.67 -2.40 -10.25
C ALA A 20 9.71 -2.69 -9.08
N GLU A 21 10.27 -3.02 -7.92
CA GLU A 21 9.47 -3.21 -6.70
C GLU A 21 8.85 -1.87 -6.28
N ILE A 22 7.54 -1.85 -6.06
CA ILE A 22 6.84 -0.67 -5.57
C ILE A 22 7.01 -0.60 -4.06
N VAL A 23 7.63 0.49 -3.60
CA VAL A 23 7.84 0.77 -2.17
C VAL A 23 6.75 1.71 -1.69
N LEU A 24 6.09 1.36 -0.58
CA LEU A 24 5.08 2.19 0.07
C LEU A 24 5.66 2.87 1.30
N THR A 25 5.43 4.16 1.45
CA THR A 25 5.85 4.96 2.62
C THR A 25 4.64 5.57 3.28
N GLN A 26 4.48 5.37 4.60
CA GLN A 26 3.34 5.87 5.35
C GLN A 26 3.67 7.09 6.20
N SER A 27 2.72 8.01 6.34
CA SER A 27 2.83 9.14 7.25
C SER A 27 1.48 9.54 7.86
N PRO A 28 1.46 10.04 9.11
CA PRO A 28 2.58 10.02 10.06
C PRO A 28 2.91 8.60 10.53
N SER A 29 4.11 8.37 11.07
CA SER A 29 4.51 7.06 11.61
C SER A 29 3.81 6.73 12.93
N VAL A 30 3.55 7.75 13.75
CA VAL A 30 2.80 7.66 15.01
C VAL A 30 1.92 8.89 15.13
N GLN A 31 0.69 8.70 15.60
CA GLN A 31 -0.23 9.79 15.85
C GLN A 31 -1.12 9.51 17.06
N SER A 32 -1.28 10.51 17.92
CA SER A 32 -2.26 10.49 19.00
C SER A 32 -3.48 11.33 18.59
N VAL A 33 -4.67 10.76 18.76
CA VAL A 33 -5.93 11.38 18.32
C VAL A 33 -6.98 11.20 19.41
N SER A 34 -7.71 12.27 19.71
CA SER A 34 -8.83 12.20 20.66
C SER A 34 -10.03 11.48 20.06
N LEU A 35 -10.80 10.79 20.91
CA LEU A 35 -12.05 10.15 20.50
C LEU A 35 -13.00 11.15 19.81
N GLY A 36 -13.70 10.69 18.77
CA GLY A 36 -14.61 11.51 17.98
C GLY A 36 -13.93 12.44 16.97
N GLN A 37 -12.60 12.59 16.99
CA GLN A 37 -11.89 13.39 15.99
C GLN A 37 -11.71 12.65 14.66
N ARG A 38 -11.36 13.41 13.63
CA ARG A 38 -10.95 12.86 12.32
C ARG A 38 -9.44 12.68 12.29
N VAL A 39 -8.99 11.58 11.70
CA VAL A 39 -7.57 11.34 11.39
C VAL A 39 -7.39 10.91 9.95
N SER A 40 -6.25 11.26 9.35
CA SER A 40 -5.85 10.84 8.00
C SER A 40 -4.46 10.22 8.06
N ILE A 41 -4.32 9.05 7.44
CA ILE A 41 -3.06 8.33 7.26
C ILE A 41 -2.75 8.30 5.78
N ASN A 42 -1.55 8.71 5.42
CA ASN A 42 -1.11 8.80 4.04
C ASN A 42 -0.25 7.57 3.69
N CYS A 43 -0.35 7.14 2.45
CA CYS A 43 0.45 6.10 1.85
C CYS A 43 0.94 6.58 0.48
N LYS A 44 2.26 6.74 0.35
CA LYS A 44 2.90 7.17 -0.89
C LYS A 44 3.62 6.01 -1.53
N ALA A 45 3.30 5.73 -2.78
CA ALA A 45 4.01 4.74 -3.59
C ALA A 45 5.19 5.38 -4.34
N SER A 46 6.29 4.63 -4.47
CA SER A 46 7.48 5.04 -5.23
C SER A 46 7.21 5.22 -6.73
N SER A 47 6.20 4.52 -7.25
CA SER A 47 5.73 4.61 -8.64
C SER A 47 4.22 4.45 -8.70
N SER A 48 3.63 4.79 -9.86
CA SER A 48 2.18 4.66 -10.04
C SER A 48 1.76 3.21 -9.87
N VAL A 49 0.80 2.98 -8.98
CA VAL A 49 0.15 1.68 -8.81
C VAL A 49 -0.99 1.58 -9.82
N SER A 50 -1.06 0.45 -10.53
CA SER A 50 -2.10 0.20 -11.54
C SER A 50 -3.43 -0.22 -10.93
N GLU A 51 -3.37 -0.90 -9.79
CA GLU A 51 -4.53 -1.27 -8.96
C GLU A 51 -4.62 -0.30 -7.77
N ASP A 52 -5.62 -0.52 -6.93
CA ASP A 52 -5.72 0.20 -5.68
C ASP A 52 -4.87 -0.42 -4.55
N VAL A 53 -4.71 0.38 -3.49
CA VAL A 53 -4.05 -0.01 -2.24
C VAL A 53 -5.08 -0.54 -1.25
N ASN A 54 -4.72 -1.62 -0.57
CA ASN A 54 -5.47 -2.19 0.53
C ASN A 54 -4.98 -1.59 1.86
N TRP A 55 -5.92 -1.37 2.78
CA TRP A 55 -5.62 -0.92 4.13
C TRP A 55 -5.88 -2.04 5.13
N TYR A 56 -4.95 -2.22 6.06
CA TYR A 56 -5.02 -3.20 7.12
C TYR A 56 -4.93 -2.53 8.47
N LEU A 57 -5.65 -3.07 9.46
CA LEU A 57 -5.52 -2.73 10.87
C LEU A 57 -4.94 -3.93 11.61
N GLN A 58 -3.86 -3.72 12.35
CA GLN A 58 -3.28 -4.69 13.27
C GLN A 58 -3.45 -4.21 14.70
N LYS A 59 -4.23 -4.98 15.48
CA LYS A 59 -4.35 -4.77 16.92
C LYS A 59 -3.21 -5.49 17.66
N PRO A 60 -2.86 -5.05 18.89
CA PRO A 60 -1.84 -5.73 19.69
C PRO A 60 -2.10 -7.22 19.83
N GLY A 61 -1.11 -8.06 19.49
CA GLY A 61 -1.21 -9.52 19.56
C GLY A 61 -2.06 -10.19 18.48
N GLN A 62 -2.55 -9.44 17.48
CA GLN A 62 -3.32 -9.98 16.36
C GLN A 62 -2.54 -9.88 15.04
N ALA A 63 -2.90 -10.73 14.07
CA ALA A 63 -2.43 -10.59 12.70
C ALA A 63 -3.09 -9.36 12.04
N PRO A 64 -2.46 -8.72 11.03
CA PRO A 64 -3.10 -7.66 10.26
C PRO A 64 -4.42 -8.14 9.64
N GLN A 65 -5.49 -7.38 9.86
CA GLN A 65 -6.82 -7.66 9.30
C GLN A 65 -7.15 -6.63 8.21
N LEU A 66 -7.72 -7.10 7.10
CA LEU A 66 -8.15 -6.21 6.02
C LEU A 66 -9.25 -5.28 6.53
N LEU A 67 -9.01 -3.98 6.41
CA LEU A 67 -9.92 -2.92 6.82
C LEU A 67 -10.72 -2.40 5.61
N ILE A 68 -10.01 -1.98 4.56
CA ILE A 68 -10.59 -1.51 3.29
C ILE A 68 -9.82 -2.13 2.14
N CYS A 69 -10.55 -2.68 1.17
CA CYS A 69 -10.05 -2.83 -0.18
C CYS A 69 -10.76 -1.77 -1.03
N ASN A 70 -9.99 -0.86 -1.64
CA ASN A 70 -10.54 0.26 -2.41
C ASN A 70 -11.45 -0.22 -3.57
N ARG A 71 -11.30 -1.49 -3.99
CA ARG A 71 -12.11 -2.11 -5.04
C ARG A 71 -13.47 -2.59 -4.53
N TYR A 72 -13.56 -3.11 -3.29
CA TYR A 72 -14.79 -3.67 -2.69
C TYR A 72 -14.65 -3.81 -1.16
N GLY A 73 -15.62 -3.34 -0.38
CA GLY A 73 -15.69 -3.71 1.05
C GLY A 73 -16.81 -3.03 1.84
N ASP A 74 -17.56 -3.84 2.59
CA ASP A 74 -18.47 -3.40 3.66
C ASP A 74 -17.66 -2.85 4.83
N THR A 75 -17.14 -1.65 4.65
CA THR A 75 -16.39 -0.97 5.71
C THR A 75 -17.38 -0.14 6.52
N PRO A 76 -17.28 -0.10 7.87
CA PRO A 76 -18.05 0.86 8.65
C PRO A 76 -17.91 2.26 8.04
N SER A 77 -19.03 2.97 7.90
CA SER A 77 -19.12 4.26 7.18
C SER A 77 -18.13 5.34 7.64
N ARG A 78 -17.51 5.15 8.83
CA ARG A 78 -16.49 6.03 9.37
C ARG A 78 -15.16 5.99 8.64
N PHE A 79 -14.80 4.87 8.00
CA PHE A 79 -13.54 4.73 7.29
C PHE A 79 -13.72 5.03 5.81
N THR A 80 -12.75 5.74 5.22
CA THR A 80 -12.76 6.07 3.80
C THR A 80 -11.36 5.94 3.24
N GLY A 81 -11.20 5.08 2.25
CA GLY A 81 -10.02 5.02 1.38
C GLY A 81 -10.18 5.99 0.21
N SER A 82 -9.11 6.70 -0.15
CA SER A 82 -9.07 7.54 -1.34
C SER A 82 -7.66 7.60 -1.92
N GLY A 83 -7.54 8.01 -3.17
CA GLY A 83 -6.25 8.17 -3.84
C GLY A 83 -6.17 7.52 -5.20
N SER A 84 -5.07 7.76 -5.89
CA SER A 84 -4.75 7.15 -7.18
C SER A 84 -3.28 7.37 -7.52
N GLY A 85 -2.76 6.53 -8.42
CA GLY A 85 -1.40 6.65 -8.93
C GLY A 85 -0.36 6.42 -7.84
N THR A 86 0.14 7.49 -7.23
CA THR A 86 1.24 7.43 -6.24
C THR A 86 0.82 7.85 -4.83
N SER A 87 -0.41 8.33 -4.63
CA SER A 87 -0.83 8.93 -3.38
C SER A 87 -2.18 8.41 -2.94
N TYR A 88 -2.20 7.80 -1.76
CA TYR A 88 -3.35 7.14 -1.15
C TYR A 88 -3.54 7.60 0.29
N HIS A 89 -4.77 7.64 0.74
CA HIS A 89 -5.16 8.16 2.05
C HIS A 89 -6.22 7.26 2.67
N LEU A 90 -6.08 7.01 3.97
CA LEU A 90 -7.12 6.45 4.82
C LEU A 90 -7.60 7.54 5.76
N THR A 91 -8.88 7.88 5.68
CA THR A 91 -9.53 8.78 6.62
C THR A 91 -10.41 7.99 7.58
N ILE A 92 -10.30 8.26 8.87
CA ILE A 92 -11.20 7.77 9.90
C ILE A 92 -11.94 8.98 10.46
N SER A 93 -13.26 8.97 10.34
CA SER A 93 -14.13 10.02 10.86
C SER A 93 -14.75 9.59 12.18
N GLY A 94 -14.50 10.32 13.26
CA GLY A 94 -15.05 9.95 14.55
C GLY A 94 -14.34 8.74 15.17
N VAL A 95 -13.03 8.88 15.43
CA VAL A 95 -12.18 7.83 16.03
C VAL A 95 -12.82 7.25 17.29
N GLN A 96 -12.86 5.92 17.36
CA GLN A 96 -13.40 5.13 18.47
C GLN A 96 -12.27 4.38 19.21
N PRO A 97 -12.46 3.94 20.46
CA PRO A 97 -11.44 3.21 21.21
C PRO A 97 -10.90 1.96 20.49
N GLU A 98 -11.77 1.27 19.74
CA GLU A 98 -11.43 0.08 18.97
C GLU A 98 -10.56 0.32 17.72
N ASP A 99 -10.39 1.59 17.32
CA ASP A 99 -9.56 2.01 16.19
C ASP A 99 -8.08 2.13 16.57
N ALA A 100 -7.73 1.90 17.85
CA ALA A 100 -6.33 1.89 18.28
C ALA A 100 -5.58 0.67 17.71
N GLY A 101 -4.52 0.93 16.94
CA GLY A 101 -3.65 -0.11 16.38
C GLY A 101 -2.67 0.43 15.36
N HIS A 102 -1.96 -0.49 14.72
CA HIS A 102 -1.06 -0.19 13.60
C HIS A 102 -1.83 -0.31 12.29
N TYR A 103 -1.68 0.71 11.44
CA TYR A 103 -2.31 0.75 10.12
C TYR A 103 -1.27 0.52 9.05
N TYR A 104 -1.56 -0.37 8.10
CA TYR A 104 -0.66 -0.70 6.99
C TYR A 104 -1.36 -0.51 5.67
N CYS A 105 -0.67 0.13 4.72
CA CYS A 105 -1.10 0.18 3.34
C CYS A 105 -0.31 -0.84 2.51
N HIS A 106 -0.97 -1.50 1.56
CA HIS A 106 -0.36 -2.55 0.77
C HIS A 106 -0.88 -2.56 -0.66
N GLU A 107 0.03 -2.70 -1.61
CA GLU A 107 -0.28 -2.73 -3.04
C GLU A 107 -0.77 -4.13 -3.44
N TYR A 108 -1.91 -4.23 -4.12
CA TYR A 108 -2.54 -5.54 -4.39
C TYR A 108 -1.63 -6.55 -5.10
N ARG A 109 -0.74 -6.11 -6.02
CA ARG A 109 0.11 -7.02 -6.80
C ARG A 109 1.43 -7.36 -6.13
N ASN A 110 1.79 -6.69 -5.03
CA ASN A 110 3.04 -6.96 -4.33
C ASN A 110 2.84 -8.12 -3.35
N TYR A 111 3.27 -9.32 -3.72
CA TYR A 111 3.35 -10.46 -2.79
C TYR A 111 4.80 -10.96 -2.77
N PRO A 112 5.36 -11.31 -1.60
CA PRO A 112 4.71 -11.38 -0.28
C PRO A 112 4.54 -10.01 0.39
N PHE A 113 3.63 -9.93 1.37
CA PHE A 113 3.40 -8.73 2.18
C PHE A 113 4.70 -8.30 2.86
N THR A 114 5.26 -7.17 2.44
CA THR A 114 6.43 -6.57 3.07
C THR A 114 5.95 -5.57 4.14
N GLN A 115 6.39 -5.78 5.38
CA GLN A 115 5.97 -5.03 6.56
C GLN A 115 7.09 -4.12 7.05
#